data_AF-A0A1Q4VDU9-F1
#
_entry.id   AF-A0A1Q4VDU9-F1
#
_cell.length_a   1.000
_cell.length_b   1.000
_cell.length_c   1.000
_cell.angle_alpha   90.00
_cell.angle_beta   90.00
_cell.angle_gamma   90.00
#
_symmetry.space_group_name_H-M   'P 1'
#
loop_
_entity.id
_entity.type
_entity.pdbx_description
1 polymer ?
#
loop_
_entity_poly.entity_id
_entity_poly.type
_entity_poly.pdbx_seq_one_letter_code
_entity_poly.pdbx_strand_id
1 'polypeptide(L)'
;MDRFADHLRAAPQSRLQRGAAAEALGLARELSARAQHAEDPDREPRRMPDAGMFAVADQITVAGRDLAVVLREPGELAEAVALVEEAQKRAGV
;
A
#
# COMPACT_ATOMS: atom_id res chain seq x y z
N MET A 1 -7.83 4.50 -0.19
CA MET A 1 -6.41 4.84 -0.48
C MET A 1 -6.14 6.31 -0.22
N ASP A 2 -6.83 7.22 -0.89
CA ASP A 2 -6.53 8.67 -0.81
C ASP A 2 -6.49 9.21 0.62
N ARG A 3 -7.48 8.87 1.46
CA ARG A 3 -7.49 9.26 2.88
C ARG A 3 -6.25 8.81 3.66
N PHE A 4 -5.80 7.57 3.45
CA PHE A 4 -4.62 7.04 4.15
C PHE A 4 -3.35 7.74 3.66
N ALA A 5 -3.22 7.93 2.34
CA ALA A 5 -2.12 8.68 1.75
C ALA A 5 -2.07 10.13 2.26
N ASP A 6 -3.23 10.80 2.38
CA ASP A 6 -3.32 12.16 2.90
C ASP A 6 -2.95 12.24 4.38
N HIS A 7 -3.36 11.27 5.20
CA HIS A 7 -2.93 11.20 6.60
C HIS A 7 -1.41 11.01 6.72
N LEU A 8 -0.80 10.20 5.84
CA LEU A 8 0.65 10.02 5.80
C LEU A 8 1.38 11.31 5.37
N ARG A 9 0.86 12.04 4.38
CA ARG A 9 1.41 13.33 3.94
C ARG A 9 1.32 14.41 5.03
N ALA A 10 0.27 14.37 5.83
CA ALA A 10 0.06 15.28 6.95
C ALA A 10 0.80 14.87 8.24
N ALA A 11 1.34 13.65 8.30
CA ALA A 11 1.94 13.13 9.52
C ALA A 11 3.29 13.82 9.84
N PRO A 12 3.59 14.11 11.12
CA PRO A 12 4.91 14.59 11.52
C PRO A 12 6.00 13.58 11.16
N GLN A 13 7.17 14.06 10.74
CA GLN A 13 8.32 13.20 10.42
C GLN A 13 8.67 12.20 11.53
N SER A 14 8.61 12.62 12.80
CA SER A 14 8.90 11.73 13.93
C SER A 14 7.93 10.55 14.02
N ARG A 15 6.67 10.70 13.57
CA ARG A 15 5.70 9.60 13.49
C ARG A 15 6.02 8.67 12.34
N LEU A 16 6.35 9.22 11.16
CA LEU A 16 6.79 8.45 9.99
C LEU A 16 8.00 7.56 10.33
N GLN A 17 9.00 8.13 11.01
CA GLN A 17 10.20 7.42 11.47
C GLN A 17 9.93 6.38 12.55
N ARG A 18 8.88 6.54 13.37
CA ARG A 18 8.50 5.57 14.42
C ARG A 18 7.77 4.34 13.89
N GLY A 19 7.63 4.20 12.57
CA GLY A 19 7.13 2.96 11.96
C GLY A 19 5.99 3.19 10.96
N ALA A 20 5.32 4.35 10.97
CA ALA A 20 4.20 4.60 10.07
C ALA A 20 4.61 4.49 8.58
N ALA A 21 5.81 4.97 8.23
CA ALA A 21 6.33 4.83 6.88
C ALA A 21 6.70 3.38 6.52
N ALA A 22 7.21 2.60 7.47
CA ALA A 22 7.55 1.20 7.23
C ALA A 22 6.30 0.34 7.02
N GLU A 23 5.27 0.54 7.85
CA GLU A 23 3.96 -0.11 7.71
C GLU A 23 3.30 0.24 6.37
N ALA A 24 3.33 1.52 6.00
CA ALA A 24 2.81 2.00 4.74
C ALA A 24 3.56 1.38 3.54
N LEU A 25 4.89 1.27 3.60
CA LEU A 25 5.68 0.66 2.54
C LEU A 25 5.44 -0.85 2.44
N GLY A 26 5.24 -1.51 3.58
CA GLY A 26 4.82 -2.91 3.63
C GLY A 26 3.52 -3.14 2.88
N LEU A 27 2.51 -2.30 3.15
CA LEU A 27 1.25 -2.34 2.41
C LEU A 27 1.45 -2.07 0.91
N ALA A 28 2.19 -1.02 0.53
CA ALA A 28 2.40 -0.70 -0.88
C ALA A 28 3.04 -1.87 -1.66
N ARG A 29 3.99 -2.57 -1.04
CA ARG A 29 4.62 -3.78 -1.59
C ARG A 29 3.64 -4.93 -1.76
N GLU A 30 2.82 -5.19 -0.75
CA GLU A 30 1.81 -6.24 -0.80
C GLU A 30 0.80 -5.99 -1.92
N LEU A 31 0.27 -4.75 -2.02
CA LEU A 31 -0.69 -4.39 -3.07
C LEU A 31 -0.06 -4.52 -4.46
N SER A 32 1.18 -4.06 -4.63
CA SER A 32 1.90 -4.17 -5.90
C SER A 32 2.22 -5.62 -6.28
N ALA A 33 2.51 -6.49 -5.30
CA ALA A 33 2.71 -7.92 -5.55
C ALA A 33 1.42 -8.60 -5.98
N ARG A 34 0.29 -8.32 -5.31
CA ARG A 34 -1.04 -8.82 -5.70
C ARG A 34 -1.44 -8.37 -7.10
N ALA A 35 -1.21 -7.09 -7.42
CA ALA A 35 -1.51 -6.57 -8.76
C ALA A 35 -0.71 -7.32 -9.84
N GLN A 36 0.60 -7.47 -9.65
CA GLN A 36 1.47 -8.20 -10.57
C GLN A 36 1.07 -9.67 -10.72
N HIS A 37 0.70 -10.35 -9.62
CA HIS A 37 0.28 -11.73 -9.67
C HIS A 37 -1.05 -11.92 -10.41
N ALA A 38 -1.98 -10.95 -10.30
CA ALA A 38 -3.23 -10.97 -11.06
C ALA A 38 -3.01 -10.74 -12.57
N GLU A 39 -1.97 -10.00 -12.95
CA GLU A 39 -1.62 -9.75 -14.35
C GLU A 39 -0.85 -10.91 -15.00
N ASP A 40 0.12 -11.47 -14.28
CA ASP A 40 1.02 -12.52 -14.76
C ASP A 40 1.33 -13.51 -13.62
N PRO A 41 0.46 -14.52 -13.41
CA PRO A 41 0.56 -15.43 -12.26
C PRO A 41 1.86 -16.24 -12.22
N ASP A 42 2.47 -16.50 -13.38
CA ASP A 42 3.67 -17.33 -13.51
C ASP A 42 4.97 -16.55 -13.31
N ARG A 43 4.87 -15.22 -13.18
CA ARG A 43 6.02 -14.33 -13.04
C ARG A 43 6.25 -13.93 -11.60
N GLU A 44 7.50 -14.08 -11.15
CA GLU A 44 7.93 -13.59 -9.84
C GLU A 44 7.70 -12.06 -9.74
N PRO A 45 6.91 -11.59 -8.75
CA PRO A 45 6.61 -10.18 -8.61
C PRO A 45 7.87 -9.35 -8.34
N ARG A 46 8.00 -8.23 -9.04
CA ARG A 46 9.07 -7.26 -8.78
C ARG A 46 8.78 -6.56 -7.45
N ARG A 47 9.80 -6.47 -6.61
CA ARG A 47 9.70 -5.77 -5.32
C ARG A 47 9.72 -4.26 -5.51
N MET A 48 8.69 -3.57 -5.03
CA MET A 48 8.69 -2.11 -4.95
C MET A 48 9.84 -1.62 -4.05
N PRO A 49 10.69 -0.69 -4.53
CA PRO A 49 11.82 -0.17 -3.75
C PRO A 49 11.36 0.68 -2.57
N ASP A 50 12.20 0.86 -1.57
CA ASP A 50 12.02 1.92 -0.58
C ASP A 50 12.48 3.24 -1.21
N ALA A 51 11.54 4.16 -1.47
CA ALA A 51 11.82 5.47 -2.05
C ALA A 51 11.96 6.58 -0.98
N GLY A 52 11.97 6.21 0.31
CA GLY A 52 12.05 7.11 1.44
C GLY A 52 10.69 7.41 2.07
N MET A 53 10.72 7.80 3.35
CA MET A 53 9.53 7.91 4.20
C MET A 53 8.43 8.87 3.69
N PHE A 54 8.81 9.87 2.89
CA PHE A 54 7.88 10.86 2.33
C PHE A 54 7.25 10.39 1.01
N ALA A 55 7.90 9.48 0.28
CA ALA A 55 7.38 8.92 -0.97
C ALA A 55 6.33 7.83 -0.72
N VAL A 56 6.24 7.30 0.50
CA VAL A 56 5.40 6.13 0.79
C VAL A 56 3.91 6.36 0.55
N ALA A 57 3.43 7.60 0.75
CA ALA A 57 2.05 7.98 0.46
C ALA A 57 1.73 7.84 -1.04
N ASP A 58 2.68 8.22 -1.90
CA ASP A 58 2.54 8.10 -3.36
C ASP A 58 2.66 6.64 -3.78
N GLN A 59 3.56 5.88 -3.15
CA GLN A 59 3.72 4.44 -3.39
C GLN A 59 2.44 3.64 -3.09
N ILE A 60 1.77 3.92 -1.96
CA ILE A 60 0.45 3.33 -1.65
C ILE A 60 -0.59 3.75 -2.69
N THR A 61 -0.61 5.02 -3.06
CA THR A 61 -1.60 5.55 -4.01
C THR A 61 -1.47 4.86 -5.37
N VAL A 62 -0.25 4.70 -5.87
CA VAL A 62 0.03 3.99 -7.13
C VAL A 62 -0.33 2.51 -7.00
N ALA A 63 0.23 1.80 -6.01
CA ALA A 63 -0.02 0.36 -5.84
C ALA A 63 -1.50 0.02 -5.67
N GLY A 64 -2.24 0.88 -4.95
CA GLY A 64 -3.68 0.72 -4.78
C GLY A 64 -4.49 0.92 -6.06
N ARG A 65 -4.09 1.87 -6.91
CA ARG A 65 -4.71 2.10 -8.22
C ARG A 65 -4.41 0.94 -9.17
N ASP A 66 -3.18 0.47 -9.20
CA ASP A 66 -2.77 -0.67 -10.03
C ASP A 66 -3.57 -1.92 -9.64
N LEU A 67 -3.69 -2.22 -8.34
CA LEU A 67 -4.51 -3.33 -7.87
C LEU A 67 -5.97 -3.17 -8.28
N ALA A 68 -6.56 -1.99 -8.11
CA ALA A 68 -7.97 -1.74 -8.43
C ALA A 68 -8.32 -1.99 -9.90
N VAL A 69 -7.37 -1.84 -10.82
CA VAL A 69 -7.58 -2.11 -12.25
C VAL A 69 -7.70 -3.60 -12.54
N VAL A 70 -7.08 -4.46 -11.73
CA VAL A 70 -6.96 -5.90 -12.00
C VAL A 70 -7.88 -6.77 -11.15
N LEU A 71 -8.50 -6.21 -10.10
CA LEU A 71 -9.53 -6.90 -9.32
C LEU A 71 -10.75 -7.25 -10.19
N ARG A 72 -11.27 -8.47 -10.04
CA ARG A 72 -12.40 -8.99 -10.82
C ARG A 72 -13.59 -9.34 -9.94
N GLU A 73 -13.33 -9.79 -8.73
CA GLU A 73 -14.35 -10.31 -7.82
C GLU A 73 -14.53 -9.42 -6.58
N PRO A 74 -15.76 -9.25 -6.07
CA PRO A 74 -16.01 -8.48 -4.85
C PRO A 74 -15.23 -8.96 -3.62
N GLY A 75 -14.92 -10.26 -3.54
CA GLY A 75 -14.13 -10.85 -2.46
C GLY A 75 -12.69 -10.31 -2.42
N GLU A 76 -12.06 -10.13 -3.58
CA GLU A 76 -10.69 -9.60 -3.66
C GLU A 76 -10.63 -8.14 -3.20
N LEU A 77 -11.67 -7.36 -3.52
CA LEU A 77 -11.83 -6.00 -3.02
C LEU A 77 -11.97 -5.98 -1.49
N ALA A 78 -12.79 -6.86 -0.92
CA ALA A 78 -12.97 -6.94 0.53
C ALA A 78 -11.65 -7.27 1.25
N GLU A 79 -10.86 -8.20 0.72
CA GLU A 79 -9.53 -8.51 1.25
C GLU A 79 -8.57 -7.33 1.16
N ALA A 80 -8.54 -6.64 0.01
CA ALA A 80 -7.69 -5.47 -0.19
C ALA A 80 -8.05 -4.35 0.80
N VAL A 81 -9.34 -4.13 1.04
CA VAL A 81 -9.82 -3.16 2.04
C VAL A 81 -9.37 -3.56 3.44
N ALA A 82 -9.52 -4.84 3.82
CA ALA A 82 -9.08 -5.32 5.13
C ALA A 82 -7.58 -5.10 5.36
N LEU A 83 -6.73 -5.38 4.36
CA LEU A 83 -5.29 -5.10 4.44
C LEU A 83 -4.99 -3.63 4.68
N VAL A 84 -5.72 -2.74 3.98
CA VAL A 84 -5.57 -1.29 4.10
C VAL A 84 -5.98 -0.79 5.49
N GLU A 85 -7.06 -1.33 6.05
CA GLU A 85 -7.51 -0.99 7.40
C GLU A 85 -6.52 -1.47 8.47
N GLU A 86 -6.01 -2.69 8.34
CA GLU A 86 -5.01 -3.22 9.27
C GLU A 86 -3.69 -2.44 9.21
N ALA A 87 -3.26 -2.03 8.02
CA ALA A 87 -2.08 -1.18 7.86
C ALA A 87 -2.28 0.21 8.47
N GLN A 88 -3.46 0.82 8.34
CA GLN A 88 -3.79 2.10 8.97
C GLN A 88 -3.69 2.00 10.50
N LYS A 89 -4.26 0.95 11.09
CA LYS A 89 -4.19 0.69 12.54
C LYS A 89 -2.74 0.58 13.01
N ARG A 90 -1.90 -0.18 12.30
CA ARG A 90 -0.48 -0.35 12.65
C ARG A 90 0.34 0.93 12.45
N ALA A 91 0.02 1.72 11.42
CA ALA A 91 0.69 2.99 11.15
C ALA A 91 0.33 4.09 12.15
N GLY A 92 -0.81 3.99 12.86
CA GLY A 92 -1.23 4.97 13.87
C GLY A 92 -1.51 6.36 13.30
N VAL A 93 -2.07 6.40 12.09
CA VAL A 93 -2.47 7.64 11.37
C VAL A 93 -3.95 7.65 11.03
#